data_AF-A0A8X6WSU1-F1
#
_entry.id   AF-A0A8X6WSU1-F1
#
_cell.length_a   1.000
_cell.length_b   1.000
_cell.length_c   1.000
_cell.angle_alpha   90.00
_cell.angle_beta   90.00
_cell.angle_gamma   90.00
#
_symmetry.space_group_name_H-M   'P 1'
#
loop_
_entity.id
_entity.type
_entity.pdbx_description
1 polymer ?
#
loop_
_entity_poly.entity_id
_entity_poly.type
_entity_poly.pdbx_seq_one_letter_code
_entity_poly.pdbx_strand_id
1 'polypeptide(L)'
;MSDDDPAFCNAWRRVFGEVEFTLLCSGHVSRSWNRNLNGKIKNNIKWKEEMSDKLRKLMNEVHVITFECMYEDFVQKYTKNKESKNFVEYFEKSYGGRKQKWAYCYRVGCEINTNMKLERWHRELKYEEGGGKALR
;
A
#
# COMPACT_ATOMS: atom_id res chain seq x y z
N MET A 1 11.41 -6.64 -1.00
CA MET A 1 10.04 -6.10 -0.85
C MET A 1 9.12 -7.28 -0.56
N SER A 2 8.41 -7.29 0.57
CA SER A 2 7.60 -8.44 1.02
C SER A 2 6.12 -8.08 1.20
N ASP A 3 5.29 -9.08 1.45
CA ASP A 3 3.96 -8.84 2.05
C ASP A 3 4.10 -8.28 3.47
N ASP A 4 3.00 -7.79 4.02
CA ASP A 4 2.86 -7.28 5.38
C ASP A 4 2.63 -8.42 6.40
N ASP A 5 3.45 -9.46 6.33
CA ASP A 5 3.50 -10.55 7.30
C ASP A 5 4.86 -10.54 8.03
N PRO A 6 4.87 -10.41 9.37
CA PRO A 6 6.09 -10.44 10.17
C PRO A 6 6.95 -11.69 9.94
N ALA A 7 6.35 -12.82 9.55
CA ALA A 7 7.06 -14.07 9.29
C ALA A 7 8.17 -13.90 8.24
N PHE A 8 7.94 -13.11 7.18
CA PHE A 8 8.95 -12.88 6.14
C PHE A 8 10.17 -12.13 6.69
N CYS A 9 9.94 -11.06 7.46
CA CYS A 9 11.02 -10.28 8.04
C CYS A 9 11.79 -11.07 9.10
N ASN A 10 11.06 -11.81 9.95
CA ASN A 10 11.65 -12.64 11.00
C ASN A 10 12.49 -13.79 10.41
N ALA A 11 11.96 -14.48 9.39
CA ALA A 11 12.70 -15.54 8.70
C ALA A 11 13.96 -15.01 8.03
N TRP A 12 13.88 -13.85 7.36
CA TRP A 12 15.05 -13.22 6.74
C TRP A 12 16.11 -12.90 7.79
N ARG A 13 15.75 -12.19 8.86
CA ARG A 13 16.70 -11.82 9.91
C ARG A 13 17.40 -13.02 10.53
N ARG A 14 16.66 -14.11 10.71
CA ARG A 14 17.21 -15.35 11.27
C ARG A 14 18.25 -16.01 10.37
N VAL A 15 18.08 -15.93 9.05
CA VAL A 15 18.93 -16.65 8.07
C VAL A 15 20.07 -15.77 7.55
N PHE A 16 19.77 -14.50 7.26
CA PHE A 16 20.67 -13.58 6.57
C PHE A 16 21.18 -12.43 7.45
N GLY A 17 20.72 -12.32 8.69
CA GLY A 17 21.09 -11.26 9.62
C GLY A 17 20.26 -9.97 9.47
N GLU A 18 20.69 -8.93 10.17
CA GLU A 18 19.98 -7.64 10.20
C GLU A 18 19.90 -6.98 8.82
N VAL A 19 18.81 -6.23 8.61
CA VAL A 19 18.57 -5.50 7.37
C VAL A 19 18.39 -4.03 7.66
N GLU A 20 19.02 -3.19 6.84
CA GLU A 20 18.88 -1.74 6.94
C GLU A 20 17.46 -1.29 6.57
N PHE A 21 16.84 -1.93 5.56
CA PHE A 21 15.53 -1.55 5.05
C PHE A 21 14.54 -2.72 5.03
N THR A 22 13.36 -2.52 5.60
CA THR A 22 12.22 -3.45 5.48
C THR A 22 11.10 -2.78 4.70
N LEU A 23 11.03 -3.04 3.39
CA LEU A 23 10.08 -2.42 2.48
C LEU A 23 8.85 -3.30 2.21
N LEU A 24 7.66 -2.72 2.34
CA LEU A 24 6.38 -3.35 2.01
C LEU A 24 6.11 -3.28 0.51
N CYS A 25 5.44 -4.31 -0.01
CA CYS A 25 4.99 -4.32 -1.40
C CYS A 25 3.84 -3.35 -1.64
N SER A 26 4.02 -2.40 -2.57
CA SER A 26 2.97 -1.41 -2.87
C SER A 26 1.68 -2.05 -3.39
N GLY A 27 1.80 -3.18 -4.13
CA GLY A 27 0.66 -3.98 -4.55
C GLY A 27 -0.10 -4.61 -3.37
N HIS A 28 0.60 -5.21 -2.41
CA HIS A 28 -0.03 -5.78 -1.21
C HIS A 28 -0.67 -4.72 -0.32
N VAL A 29 0.03 -3.61 -0.11
CA VAL A 29 -0.48 -2.46 0.64
C VAL A 29 -1.76 -1.92 0.00
N SER A 30 -1.75 -1.67 -1.31
CA SER A 30 -2.92 -1.20 -2.07
C SER A 30 -4.09 -2.20 -1.99
N ARG A 31 -3.83 -3.50 -2.14
CA ARG A 31 -4.87 -4.55 -1.98
C ARG A 31 -5.46 -4.57 -0.57
N SER A 32 -4.61 -4.46 0.45
CA SER A 32 -5.03 -4.43 1.87
C SER A 32 -5.89 -3.21 2.19
N TRP A 33 -5.51 -2.04 1.68
CA TRP A 33 -6.31 -0.82 1.81
C TRP A 33 -7.67 -0.96 1.13
N ASN A 34 -7.71 -1.40 -0.13
CA ASN A 34 -8.96 -1.58 -0.87
C ASN A 34 -9.89 -2.61 -0.21
N ARG A 35 -9.34 -3.72 0.30
CA ARG A 35 -10.12 -4.71 1.06
C ARG A 35 -10.75 -4.08 2.32
N ASN A 36 -9.98 -3.29 3.06
CA ASN A 36 -10.48 -2.63 4.26
C ASN A 36 -11.49 -1.51 3.94
N LEU A 37 -11.27 -0.72 2.88
CA LEU A 37 -12.23 0.27 2.39
C LEU A 37 -13.56 -0.40 2.04
N ASN A 38 -13.53 -1.50 1.29
CA ASN A 38 -14.72 -2.22 0.88
C ASN A 38 -15.48 -2.86 2.04
N GLY A 39 -14.77 -3.32 3.08
CA GLY A 39 -15.40 -3.90 4.27
C GLY A 39 -15.97 -2.85 5.25
N LYS A 40 -15.31 -1.69 5.37
CA LYS A 40 -15.66 -0.67 6.38
C LYS A 40 -16.66 0.36 5.86
N ILE A 41 -16.62 0.69 4.57
CA ILE A 41 -17.56 1.59 3.92
C ILE A 41 -18.52 0.70 3.12
N LYS A 42 -19.83 0.75 3.35
CA LYS A 42 -20.78 -0.15 2.66
C LYS A 42 -21.47 0.52 1.48
N ASN A 43 -22.07 1.69 1.70
CA ASN A 43 -23.08 2.24 0.79
C ASN A 43 -22.60 3.41 -0.08
N ASN A 44 -21.34 3.83 0.04
CA ASN A 44 -20.84 5.03 -0.63
C ASN A 44 -19.73 4.71 -1.64
N ILE A 45 -20.13 4.25 -2.83
CA ILE A 45 -19.21 3.80 -3.89
C ILE A 45 -18.31 4.95 -4.35
N LYS A 46 -18.88 6.12 -4.64
CA LYS A 46 -18.14 7.30 -5.06
C LYS A 46 -17.07 7.71 -4.02
N TRP A 47 -17.38 7.60 -2.74
CA TRP A 47 -16.44 7.90 -1.68
C TRP A 47 -15.31 6.88 -1.58
N LYS A 48 -15.59 5.59 -1.80
CA LYS A 48 -14.56 4.54 -1.89
C LYS A 48 -13.58 4.81 -3.03
N GLU A 49 -14.11 5.17 -4.20
CA GLU A 49 -13.29 5.48 -5.38
C GLU A 49 -12.41 6.70 -5.10
N GLU A 50 -12.97 7.79 -4.55
CA GLU A 50 -12.20 8.99 -4.19
C GLU A 50 -11.09 8.66 -3.18
N MET A 51 -11.39 7.86 -2.15
CA MET A 51 -10.41 7.45 -1.14
C MET A 51 -9.32 6.56 -1.75
N SER A 52 -9.69 5.59 -2.58
CA SER A 52 -8.74 4.68 -3.23
C SER A 52 -7.78 5.45 -4.16
N ASP A 53 -8.30 6.41 -4.93
CA ASP A 53 -7.49 7.27 -5.78
C ASP A 53 -6.54 8.15 -4.99
N LYS A 54 -6.99 8.72 -3.87
CA LYS A 54 -6.11 9.51 -3.00
C LYS A 54 -5.03 8.68 -2.34
N LEU A 55 -5.36 7.49 -1.85
CA LEU A 55 -4.39 6.56 -1.28
C LEU A 55 -3.34 6.15 -2.33
N ARG A 56 -3.78 5.91 -3.57
CA ARG A 56 -2.87 5.61 -4.69
C ARG A 56 -1.94 6.79 -4.99
N LYS A 57 -2.45 8.02 -5.02
CA LYS A 57 -1.61 9.22 -5.20
C LYS A 57 -0.61 9.37 -4.06
N LEU A 58 -1.09 9.25 -2.82
CA LEU A 58 -0.29 9.32 -1.60
C LEU A 58 0.85 8.29 -1.60
N MET A 59 0.57 7.04 -1.99
CA MET A 59 1.59 5.98 -2.03
C MET A 59 2.68 6.24 -3.07
N ASN A 60 2.35 6.88 -4.19
CA ASN A 60 3.27 7.12 -5.31
C ASN A 60 3.84 8.55 -5.33
N GLU A 61 3.58 9.35 -4.30
CA GLU A 61 4.16 10.69 -4.18
C GLU A 61 5.68 10.59 -4.09
N VAL A 62 6.37 11.48 -4.80
CA VAL A 62 7.82 11.46 -4.97
C VAL A 62 8.51 12.41 -4.00
N HIS A 63 7.83 13.46 -3.56
CA HIS A 63 8.38 14.46 -2.65
C HIS A 63 7.85 14.27 -1.23
N VAL A 64 8.78 14.20 -0.26
CA VAL A 64 8.44 13.97 1.15
C VAL A 64 7.53 15.07 1.72
N ILE A 65 7.82 16.34 1.42
CA ILE A 65 7.02 17.48 1.93
C ILE A 65 5.59 17.39 1.39
N THR A 66 5.43 17.19 0.09
CA THR A 66 4.12 17.02 -0.55
C THR A 66 3.37 15.82 0.03
N PHE A 67 4.08 14.71 0.26
CA PHE A 67 3.51 13.50 0.86
C PHE A 67 2.95 13.76 2.27
N GLU A 68 3.71 14.42 3.15
CA GLU A 68 3.23 14.70 4.51
C GLU A 68 2.02 15.63 4.50
N CYS A 69 2.02 16.67 3.67
CA CYS A 69 0.84 17.53 3.50
C CYS A 69 -0.38 16.74 3.00
N MET A 70 -0.20 15.90 1.97
CA MET A 70 -1.28 15.04 1.45
C MET A 70 -1.78 14.03 2.49
N TYR A 71 -0.87 13.51 3.33
CA TYR A 71 -1.19 12.56 4.40
C TYR A 71 -2.07 13.23 5.45
N GLU A 72 -1.68 14.41 5.93
CA GLU A 72 -2.43 15.19 6.91
C GLU A 72 -3.80 15.59 6.37
N ASP A 73 -3.85 16.10 5.13
CA ASP A 73 -5.10 16.46 4.45
C ASP A 73 -6.04 15.26 4.32
N PHE A 74 -5.49 14.08 4.00
CA PHE A 74 -6.26 12.84 3.93
C PHE A 74 -6.85 12.48 5.29
N VAL A 75 -6.03 12.42 6.34
CA VAL A 75 -6.49 12.08 7.70
C VAL A 75 -7.53 13.08 8.19
N GLN A 76 -7.29 14.39 8.04
CA GLN A 76 -8.21 15.43 8.48
C GLN A 76 -9.54 15.39 7.72
N LYS A 77 -9.52 15.20 6.40
CA LYS A 77 -10.74 15.16 5.57
C LYS A 77 -11.61 13.95 5.94
N TYR A 78 -11.00 12.77 6.07
CA TYR A 78 -11.75 11.52 6.21
C TYR A 78 -12.05 11.13 7.67
N THR A 79 -11.39 11.74 8.66
CA THR A 79 -11.73 11.56 10.09
C THR A 79 -13.05 12.23 10.46
N LYS A 80 -13.38 13.36 9.82
CA LYS A 80 -14.62 14.13 10.09
C LYS A 80 -15.89 13.39 9.68
N ASN A 81 -15.80 12.44 8.75
CA ASN A 81 -16.95 11.68 8.28
C ASN A 81 -17.07 10.34 9.04
N LYS A 82 -18.24 10.09 9.65
CA LYS A 82 -18.55 8.89 10.44
C LYS A 82 -18.38 7.59 9.65
N GLU A 83 -18.62 7.60 8.33
CA GLU A 83 -18.48 6.42 7.48
C GLU A 83 -17.01 6.04 7.20
N SER A 84 -16.13 7.04 7.06
CA SER A 84 -14.70 6.81 6.77
C SER A 84 -13.83 6.74 8.01
N LYS A 85 -14.30 7.23 9.17
CA LYS A 85 -13.56 7.23 10.42
C LYS A 85 -12.95 5.87 10.78
N ASN A 86 -13.76 4.80 10.69
CA ASN A 86 -13.29 3.43 10.97
C ASN A 86 -12.14 2.99 10.05
N PHE A 87 -12.13 3.46 8.80
CA PHE A 87 -11.03 3.18 7.88
C PHE A 87 -9.80 4.01 8.23
N VAL A 88 -9.96 5.30 8.54
CA VAL A 88 -8.83 6.17 8.89
C VAL A 88 -8.14 5.69 10.15
N GLU A 89 -8.89 5.31 11.19
CA GLU A 89 -8.31 4.75 12.43
C GLU A 89 -7.51 3.47 12.14
N TYR A 90 -8.02 2.58 11.29
CA TYR A 90 -7.28 1.41 10.83
C TYR A 90 -6.01 1.82 10.08
N PHE A 91 -6.11 2.78 9.17
CA PHE A 91 -5.01 3.24 8.33
C PHE A 91 -3.89 3.86 9.16
N GLU A 92 -4.22 4.77 10.08
CA GLU A 92 -3.25 5.39 10.98
C GLU A 92 -2.60 4.36 11.92
N LYS A 93 -3.40 3.52 12.57
CA LYS A 93 -2.89 2.46 13.47
C LYS A 93 -1.96 1.49 12.75
N SER A 94 -2.31 1.12 11.52
CA SER A 94 -1.60 0.07 10.78
C SER A 94 -0.47 0.61 9.92
N TYR A 95 -0.51 1.86 9.44
CA TYR A 95 0.45 2.38 8.46
C TYR A 95 1.07 3.72 8.85
N GLY A 96 0.47 4.47 9.78
CA GLY A 96 0.94 5.81 10.18
C GLY A 96 2.30 5.81 10.85
N GLY A 97 2.61 4.80 11.68
CA GLY A 97 3.92 4.66 12.33
C GLY A 97 5.03 4.09 11.45
N ARG A 98 4.74 3.74 10.19
CA ARG A 98 5.69 3.07 9.29
C ARG A 98 5.61 3.58 7.85
N LYS A 99 5.38 4.89 7.68
CA LYS A 99 5.30 5.58 6.38
C LYS A 99 6.50 5.25 5.47
N GLN A 100 7.69 5.17 6.05
CA GLN A 100 8.94 4.86 5.38
C GLN A 100 8.96 3.47 4.73
N LYS A 101 8.17 2.52 5.25
CA LYS A 101 8.13 1.15 4.70
C LYS A 101 7.27 1.04 3.44
N TRP A 102 6.33 1.96 3.21
CA TRP A 102 5.35 1.81 2.13
C TRP A 102 5.31 2.98 1.14
N ALA A 103 5.51 4.23 1.57
CA ALA A 103 5.42 5.39 0.67
C ALA A 103 6.63 5.49 -0.25
N TYR A 104 6.42 5.93 -1.50
CA TYR A 104 7.47 5.98 -2.52
C TYR A 104 8.55 7.04 -2.23
N CYS A 105 8.17 8.23 -1.77
CA CYS A 105 9.09 9.33 -1.43
C CYS A 105 10.19 8.94 -0.42
N TYR A 106 9.94 7.96 0.45
CA TYR A 106 10.91 7.45 1.42
C TYR A 106 11.76 6.28 0.93
N ARG A 107 11.54 5.81 -0.31
CA ARG A 107 12.32 4.73 -0.95
C ARG A 107 13.48 5.25 -1.80
N VAL A 108 13.64 6.57 -1.90
CA VAL A 108 14.74 7.21 -2.63
C VAL A 108 16.07 6.75 -2.00
N GLY A 109 16.92 6.09 -2.79
CA GLY A 109 18.17 5.47 -2.33
C GLY A 109 18.12 3.95 -2.14
N CYS A 110 16.94 3.32 -2.21
CA CYS A 110 16.82 1.86 -2.11
C CYS A 110 17.07 1.10 -3.44
N GLU A 111 17.35 1.81 -4.55
CA GLU A 111 17.56 1.27 -5.93
C GLU A 111 16.47 0.32 -6.49
N ILE A 112 15.38 0.08 -5.75
CA ILE A 112 14.32 -0.86 -6.10
C ILE A 112 13.20 -0.13 -6.84
N ASN A 113 13.32 -0.02 -8.17
CA ASN A 113 12.23 0.37 -9.08
C ASN A 113 11.59 -0.87 -9.76
N THR A 114 11.75 -2.05 -9.17
CA THR A 114 11.45 -3.35 -9.81
C THR A 114 9.97 -3.76 -9.75
N ASN A 115 9.12 -2.99 -9.06
CA ASN A 115 7.72 -3.40 -8.89
C ASN A 115 6.98 -3.50 -10.23
N MET A 116 7.32 -2.66 -11.21
CA MET A 116 6.78 -2.79 -12.55
C MET A 116 7.21 -4.06 -13.28
N LYS A 117 8.45 -4.51 -13.09
CA LYS A 117 8.96 -5.75 -13.73
C LYS A 117 8.29 -6.98 -13.10
N LEU A 118 8.14 -6.99 -11.78
CA LEU A 118 7.46 -8.08 -11.05
C LEU A 118 5.97 -8.17 -11.41
N GLU A 119 5.25 -7.04 -11.46
CA GLU A 119 3.84 -7.04 -11.83
C GLU A 119 3.62 -7.44 -13.30
N ARG A 120 4.53 -7.08 -14.21
CA ARG A 120 4.50 -7.56 -15.59
C ARG A 120 4.68 -9.09 -15.66
N TRP A 121 5.69 -9.61 -14.96
CA TRP A 121 5.94 -11.05 -14.94
C TRP A 121 4.80 -11.85 -14.30
N HIS A 122 4.23 -11.35 -13.20
CA HIS A 122 3.09 -11.98 -12.53
C HIS A 122 1.83 -11.98 -13.41
N ARG A 123 1.62 -10.93 -14.21
CA ARG A 123 0.53 -10.88 -15.19
C ARG A 123 0.70 -11.93 -16.29
N GLU A 124 1.92 -12.10 -16.79
CA GLU A 124 2.25 -13.11 -17.80
C GLU A 124 1.96 -14.52 -17.28
N LEU A 125 2.44 -14.85 -16.08
CA LEU A 125 2.18 -16.14 -15.45
C LEU A 125 0.68 -16.44 -15.31
N LYS A 126 -0.11 -15.46 -14.85
CA LYS A 126 -1.57 -15.61 -14.75
C LYS A 126 -2.26 -15.81 -16.10
N TYR A 127 -1.72 -15.22 -17.15
CA TYR A 127 -2.27 -15.32 -18.50
C TYR A 127 -2.03 -16.72 -19.08
N GLU A 128 -0.82 -17.24 -18.92
CA GLU A 128 -0.44 -18.60 -19.36
C GLU A 128 -1.23 -19.67 -18.60
N GLU A 129 -1.27 -19.61 -17.27
CA GLU A 129 -2.06 -20.53 -16.43
C GLU A 129 -3.57 -20.44 -16.72
N GLY A 130 -4.04 -19.27 -17.14
CA GLY A 130 -5.43 -19.04 -17.55
C GLY A 130 -5.76 -19.55 -18.95
N GLY A 131 -4.83 -20.18 -19.66
CA GLY A 131 -5.02 -20.64 -21.04
C GLY A 131 -5.29 -19.48 -22.00
N GLY A 132 -4.60 -18.35 -21.80
CA GLY A 132 -4.80 -17.13 -22.58
C GLY A 132 -5.96 -16.25 -22.10
N LYS A 133 -6.52 -16.51 -20.92
CA LYS A 133 -7.50 -15.65 -20.26
C LYS A 133 -6.87 -14.93 -19.08
N ALA A 134 -7.01 -13.61 -19.04
CA ALA A 134 -6.53 -12.82 -17.91
C ALA A 134 -7.34 -13.17 -16.64
N LEU A 135 -6.78 -14.01 -15.77
CA LEU A 135 -7.32 -14.28 -14.45
C LEU A 135 -7.24 -13.00 -13.60
N ARG A 136 -8.39 -12.40 -13.28
CA ARG A 136 -8.48 -11.19 -12.44
C ARG A 136 -8.15 -11.51 -10.98
#